data_AF-A0A0A5FZV3-F1
#
_entry.id   AF-A0A0A5FZV3-F1
#
_cell.length_a   1.000
_cell.length_b   1.000
_cell.length_c   1.000
_cell.angle_alpha   90.00
_cell.angle_beta   90.00
_cell.angle_gamma   90.00
#
_symmetry.space_group_name_H-M   'P 1'
#
loop_
_entity.id
_entity.type
_entity.pdbx_description
1 polymer ?
#
loop_
_entity_poly.entity_id
_entity_poly.type
_entity_poly.pdbx_seq_one_letter_code
_entity_poly.pdbx_strand_id
1 'polypeptide(L)'
;MRTTIIIGGLLGILISLTVMLSAIVDDSYTLGNFGILAIVGSVLAITGSFRLYNKGKLSGYFIITGCLLGIYGLWYFYTIPALLITIPYLFILLKKVKTH
;
A
#
# COMPACT_ATOMS: atom_id res chain seq x y z
N MET A 1 -3.54 -14.33 -2.94
CA MET A 1 -2.37 -13.41 -2.96
C MET A 1 -2.78 -12.03 -3.49
N ARG A 2 -3.31 -11.89 -4.71
CA ARG A 2 -3.88 -10.61 -5.19
C ARG A 2 -4.93 -10.02 -4.26
N THR A 3 -5.91 -10.82 -3.84
CA THR A 3 -6.97 -10.39 -2.91
C THR A 3 -6.40 -9.85 -1.59
N THR A 4 -5.34 -10.47 -1.08
CA THR A 4 -4.65 -10.03 0.14
C THR A 4 -4.01 -8.64 -0.04
N ILE A 5 -3.39 -8.38 -1.19
CA ILE A 5 -2.84 -7.05 -1.52
C ILE A 5 -3.96 -6.01 -1.62
N ILE A 6 -5.10 -6.37 -2.21
CA ILE A 6 -6.27 -5.48 -2.30
C ILE A 6 -6.81 -5.16 -0.90
N ILE A 7 -6.97 -6.17 -0.04
CA ILE A 7 -7.41 -5.99 1.35
C ILE A 7 -6.42 -5.09 2.10
N GLY A 8 -5.12 -5.33 1.97
CA GLY A 8 -4.08 -4.49 2.58
C GLY A 8 -4.16 -3.04 2.10
N GLY A 9 -4.36 -2.81 0.80
CA GLY A 9 -4.55 -1.46 0.26
C GLY A 9 -5.83 -0.79 0.77
N LEU A 10 -6.96 -1.49 0.79
CA LEU A 10 -8.22 -0.94 1.32
C LEU A 10 -8.09 -0.59 2.80
N LEU A 11 -7.45 -1.44 3.59
CA LEU A 11 -7.18 -1.19 5.00
C LEU A 11 -6.24 0.01 5.17
N GLY A 12 -5.24 0.16 4.31
CA GLY A 12 -4.39 1.36 4.24
C GLY A 12 -5.17 2.64 3.98
N ILE A 13 -6.14 2.62 3.06
CA ILE A 13 -7.03 3.77 2.80
C ILE A 13 -7.87 4.09 4.04
N LEU A 14 -8.49 3.09 4.67
CA LEU A 14 -9.32 3.30 5.84
C LEU A 14 -8.52 3.89 7.01
N ILE A 15 -7.34 3.36 7.31
CA ILE A 15 -6.47 3.91 8.34
C ILE A 15 -6.07 5.35 7.99
N SER A 16 -5.73 5.61 6.73
CA SER A 16 -5.35 6.96 6.30
C SER A 16 -6.47 7.96 6.50
N LEU A 17 -7.70 7.59 6.15
CA LEU A 17 -8.88 8.42 6.40
C LEU A 17 -9.09 8.67 7.89
N THR A 18 -8.95 7.64 8.74
CA THR A 18 -9.08 7.83 10.20
C THR A 18 -8.03 8.77 10.76
N VAL A 19 -6.77 8.68 10.31
CA VAL A 19 -5.71 9.58 10.76
C VAL A 19 -5.93 11.00 10.27
N MET A 20 -6.41 11.18 9.03
CA MET A 20 -6.77 12.51 8.52
C MET A 20 -7.92 13.14 9.30
N LEU A 21 -8.93 12.36 9.69
CA LEU A 21 -10.02 12.82 10.56
C LEU A 21 -9.49 13.31 11.92
N SER A 22 -8.55 12.58 12.53
CA SER A 22 -7.89 13.03 13.76
C SER A 22 -7.06 14.31 13.54
N ALA A 23 -6.39 14.44 12.39
CA ALA A 23 -5.60 15.61 12.06
C ALA A 23 -6.42 16.91 11.93
N ILE A 24 -7.69 16.80 11.51
CA ILE A 24 -8.63 17.94 11.47
C ILE A 24 -8.95 18.42 12.89
N VAL A 25 -9.03 17.51 13.86
CA VAL A 25 -9.33 17.85 15.26
C VAL A 25 -8.12 18.53 15.93
N ASP A 26 -6.91 18.08 15.60
CA ASP A 26 -5.66 18.60 16.18
C ASP A 26 -5.05 19.79 15.39
N ASP A 27 -5.76 20.31 14.39
CA ASP A 27 -5.30 21.38 13.46
C ASP A 27 -3.90 21.12 12.83
N SER A 28 -3.58 19.83 12.65
CA SER A 28 -2.27 19.37 12.17
C SER A 28 -2.30 19.08 10.68
N TYR A 29 -2.09 20.13 9.89
CA TYR A 29 -2.05 20.05 8.42
C TYR A 29 -1.02 19.03 7.89
N THR A 30 0.08 18.82 8.60
CA THR A 30 1.12 17.85 8.23
C THR A 30 0.58 16.43 8.24
N LEU A 31 -0.10 16.01 9.31
CA LEU A 31 -0.69 14.67 9.43
C LEU A 31 -1.79 14.43 8.39
N GLY A 32 -2.60 15.45 8.11
CA GLY A 32 -3.59 15.42 7.03
C GLY A 32 -2.97 15.17 5.65
N ASN A 33 -1.95 15.94 5.28
CA ASN A 33 -1.26 15.82 4.00
C ASN A 33 -0.52 14.47 3.85
N PHE A 34 0.06 13.97 4.93
CA PHE A 34 0.71 12.66 4.94
C PHE A 34 -0.29 11.50 4.85
N GLY A 35 -1.52 11.66 5.36
CA GLY A 35 -2.61 10.72 5.13
C GLY A 35 -2.98 10.60 3.65
N ILE A 36 -2.99 11.70 2.89
CA ILE A 36 -3.25 11.69 1.44
C ILE A 36 -2.17 10.88 0.71
N LEU A 37 -0.90 11.06 1.08
CA LEU A 37 0.23 10.28 0.55
C LEU A 37 0.02 8.78 0.75
N ALA A 38 -0.47 8.37 1.92
CA ALA A 38 -0.77 6.97 2.20
C ALA A 38 -1.99 6.43 1.45
N ILE A 39 -3.00 7.26 1.18
CA ILE A 39 -4.12 6.91 0.29
C ILE A 39 -3.61 6.66 -1.13
N VAL A 40 -2.80 7.58 -1.68
CA VAL A 40 -2.21 7.43 -3.02
C VAL A 40 -1.36 6.15 -3.08
N GLY A 41 -0.54 5.91 -2.07
CA GLY A 41 0.25 4.68 -1.96
C GLY A 41 -0.62 3.41 -1.99
N SER A 42 -1.71 3.42 -1.25
CA SER A 42 -2.68 2.32 -1.19
C SER A 42 -3.35 2.06 -2.54
N VAL A 43 -3.76 3.12 -3.25
CA VAL A 43 -4.36 3.02 -4.59
C VAL A 43 -3.35 2.48 -5.61
N LEU A 44 -2.08 2.89 -5.52
CA LEU A 44 -1.01 2.34 -6.37
C LEU A 44 -0.80 0.84 -6.10
N ALA A 45 -0.80 0.41 -4.84
CA ALA A 45 -0.69 -1.00 -4.50
C ALA A 45 -1.87 -1.83 -5.05
N ILE A 46 -3.10 -1.31 -4.92
CA ILE A 46 -4.31 -1.93 -5.47
C ILE A 46 -4.22 -2.03 -6.99
N THR A 47 -3.93 -0.94 -7.70
CA THR A 47 -3.83 -0.93 -9.16
C THR A 47 -2.71 -1.83 -9.68
N GLY A 48 -1.55 -1.85 -9.00
CA GLY A 48 -0.46 -2.78 -9.27
C GLY A 48 -0.88 -4.24 -9.11
N SER A 49 -1.72 -4.55 -8.12
CA SER A 49 -2.23 -5.91 -7.88
C SER A 49 -3.10 -6.46 -9.02
N PHE A 50 -3.84 -5.59 -9.75
CA PHE A 50 -4.61 -6.01 -10.93
C PHE A 50 -3.71 -6.47 -12.07
N ARG A 51 -2.49 -5.93 -12.17
CA ARG A 51 -1.50 -6.25 -13.21
C ARG A 51 -0.51 -7.34 -12.83
N LEU A 52 -0.62 -7.87 -11.61
CA LEU A 52 0.32 -8.83 -11.00
C LEU A 52 0.60 -10.08 -11.85
N TYR A 53 -0.41 -10.57 -12.58
CA TYR A 53 -0.30 -11.77 -13.41
C TYR A 53 0.14 -11.48 -14.87
N ASN A 54 0.12 -10.23 -15.32
CA ASN A 54 0.35 -9.87 -16.73
C ASN A 54 1.84 -9.75 -17.15
N LYS A 55 2.72 -10.54 -16.52
CA LYS A 55 4.20 -10.61 -16.73
C LYS A 55 5.01 -9.29 -16.70
N GLY A 56 4.39 -8.11 -16.72
CA GLY A 56 5.07 -6.82 -16.73
C GLY A 56 5.72 -6.44 -15.40
N LYS A 57 6.96 -5.96 -15.44
CA LYS A 57 7.69 -5.40 -14.28
C LYS A 57 6.94 -4.24 -13.60
N LEU A 58 6.04 -3.59 -14.36
CA LEU A 58 5.19 -2.48 -13.92
C LEU A 58 4.31 -2.82 -12.70
N SER A 59 3.85 -4.06 -12.53
CA SER A 59 3.04 -4.42 -11.35
C SER A 59 3.86 -4.33 -10.07
N GLY A 60 5.13 -4.75 -10.14
CA GLY A 60 6.05 -4.71 -9.01
C GLY A 60 6.40 -3.30 -8.59
N TYR A 61 6.69 -2.44 -9.57
CA TYR A 61 6.94 -1.02 -9.32
C TYR A 61 5.77 -0.39 -8.58
N PHE A 62 4.54 -0.50 -9.07
CA PHE A 62 3.38 0.10 -8.40
C PHE A 62 3.14 -0.41 -6.98
N ILE A 63 3.34 -1.71 -6.74
CA ILE A 63 3.14 -2.30 -5.41
C ILE A 63 4.22 -1.82 -4.44
N ILE A 64 5.49 -1.82 -4.85
CA ILE A 64 6.60 -1.39 -4.00
C ILE A 64 6.52 0.11 -3.74
N THR A 65 6.35 0.93 -4.77
CA THR A 65 6.22 2.39 -4.60
C THR A 65 5.00 2.73 -3.77
N GLY A 66 3.88 2.02 -3.99
CA GLY A 66 2.66 2.21 -3.21
C GLY A 66 2.88 1.92 -1.72
N CYS A 67 3.59 0.84 -1.41
CA CYS A 67 3.92 0.48 -0.04
C CYS A 67 4.88 1.49 0.61
N LEU A 68 5.92 1.93 -0.10
CA LEU A 68 6.86 2.94 0.39
C LEU A 68 6.17 4.29 0.67
N LEU A 69 5.27 4.74 -0.20
CA LEU A 69 4.50 5.96 0.01
C LEU A 69 3.55 5.84 1.21
N GLY A 70 2.93 4.67 1.39
CA GLY A 70 2.11 4.36 2.57
C GLY A 70 2.87 4.45 3.89
N ILE A 71 4.04 3.80 3.95
CA ILE A 71 4.92 3.84 5.12
C ILE A 71 5.46 5.25 5.35
N TYR A 72 5.87 5.96 4.29
CA TYR A 72 6.38 7.32 4.41
C TYR A 72 5.31 8.29 4.93
N GLY A 73 4.06 8.14 4.50
CA GLY A 73 2.95 8.95 4.97
C GLY A 73 2.63 8.68 6.45
N LEU A 74 2.36 7.44 6.82
CA LEU A 74 1.71 7.14 8.09
C LEU A 74 2.56 6.32 9.07
N TRP A 75 3.80 5.99 8.71
CA TRP A 75 4.77 5.30 9.55
C TRP A 75 4.14 4.09 10.25
N TYR A 76 4.05 4.11 11.58
CA TYR A 76 3.56 3.04 12.41
C TYR A 76 2.08 2.70 12.16
N PHE A 77 1.26 3.68 11.78
CA PHE A 77 -0.15 3.43 11.48
C PHE A 77 -0.31 2.62 10.19
N TYR A 78 0.66 2.68 9.26
CA TYR A 78 0.60 1.94 7.99
C TYR A 78 1.26 0.56 8.03
N THR A 79 1.80 0.12 9.17
CA THR A 79 2.58 -1.13 9.25
C THR A 79 1.76 -2.37 8.88
N ILE A 80 0.52 -2.46 9.39
CA ILE A 80 -0.38 -3.59 9.08
C ILE A 80 -0.76 -3.62 7.59
N PRO A 81 -1.25 -2.52 6.98
CA PRO A 81 -1.43 -2.42 5.52
C PRO A 81 -0.17 -2.83 4.73
N ALA A 82 0.99 -2.33 5.13
CA ALA A 82 2.25 -2.60 4.44
C ALA A 82 2.61 -4.08 4.44
N LEU A 83 2.45 -4.78 5.56
CA LEU A 83 2.70 -6.22 5.65
C LEU A 83 1.73 -7.02 4.78
N LEU A 84 0.45 -6.66 4.80
CA LEU A 84 -0.58 -7.29 3.96
C LEU A 84 -0.35 -7.09 2.45
N ILE A 85 0.31 -6.00 2.06
CA ILE A 85 0.69 -5.73 0.66
C ILE A 85 2.00 -6.44 0.30
N THR A 86 3.02 -6.33 1.14
CA THR A 86 4.41 -6.72 0.82
C THR A 86 4.63 -8.22 0.90
N ILE A 87 4.11 -8.89 1.94
CA ILE A 87 4.32 -10.33 2.13
C ILE A 87 3.76 -11.16 0.96
N PRO A 88 2.50 -10.95 0.52
CA PRO A 88 1.96 -11.72 -0.60
C PRO A 88 2.71 -11.41 -1.91
N TYR A 89 3.12 -10.15 -2.10
CA TYR A 89 3.88 -9.75 -3.28
C TYR A 89 5.25 -10.45 -3.34
N LEU A 90 6.01 -10.47 -2.24
CA LEU A 90 7.29 -11.18 -2.14
C LEU A 90 7.12 -12.68 -2.39
N PHE A 91 6.07 -13.30 -1.83
CA PHE A 91 5.80 -14.72 -2.06
C PHE A 91 5.55 -15.03 -3.54
N ILE A 92 4.78 -14.19 -4.23
CA ILE A 92 4.54 -14.33 -5.67
C ILE A 92 5.85 -14.16 -6.45
N LEU A 93 6.68 -13.18 -6.08
CA LEU A 93 7.95 -12.92 -6.73
C LEU A 93 8.90 -14.12 -6.61
N LEU A 94 9.04 -14.68 -5.41
CA LEU A 94 9.85 -15.88 -5.15
C LEU A 94 9.35 -17.09 -5.94
N LYS A 95 8.03 -17.29 -6.04
CA LYS A 95 7.46 -18.38 -6.83
C LYS A 95 7.77 -18.23 -8.33
N LYS A 96 7.77 -17.00 -8.84
CA LYS A 96 8.06 -16.71 -10.25
C LYS A 96 9.53 -16.95 -10.62
N VAL A 97 10.45 -16.72 -9.68
CA VAL A 97 11.89 -17.01 -9.85
C VAL A 97 12.15 -18.52 -9.90
N LYS A 98 11.46 -19.33 -9.09
CA LYS A 98 11.64 -20.79 -9.07
C LYS A 98 11.14 -21.52 -10.34
N THR A 99 10.32 -20.87 -11.16
CA THR A 99 9.76 -21.44 -12.39
C THR A 99 10.56 -21.11 -13.65
N HIS A 100 11.68 -20.40 -13.50
CA HIS A 100 12.68 -20.15 -14.54
C HIS A 100 13.95 -20.94 -14.25
#